data_AF-A0A2S4V8V2-F1
#
_entry.id   AF-A0A2S4V8V2-F1
#
_cell.length_a   1.000
_cell.length_b   1.000
_cell.length_c   1.000
_cell.angle_alpha   90.00
_cell.angle_beta   90.00
_cell.angle_gamma   90.00
#
_symmetry.space_group_name_H-M   'P 1'
#
loop_
_entity.id
_entity.type
_entity.pdbx_description
1 polymer ?
#
loop_
_entity_poly.entity_id
_entity_poly.type
_entity_poly.pdbx_seq_one_letter_code
_entity_poly.pdbx_strand_id
1 'polypeptide(L)'
;MADDSPPSQLARPESHGEMERLQTLCFSSDSSLFEICRQIRIQVFVEEQGFDIGDEFDELDRTSVHALFSLSVRPNEHIGTLRYDPKKAKIGRIALLPAYRRSGIGKEMMISFERRLIDNSMSMDQGSSLSLPDSSTPVQLRLHSQLRVIGFYSKIGYEPVGPTFIDQTLTNQKKIQHTCEEDGAPHQLMVKQLVNS
;
A
#
# COMPACT_ATOMS: atom_id res chain seq x y z
N MET A 1 -16.68 -35.26 30.76
CA MET A 1 -15.41 -35.32 29.99
C MET A 1 -15.41 -34.10 29.10
N ALA A 2 -14.66 -33.07 29.47
CA ALA A 2 -14.52 -31.85 28.69
C ALA A 2 -13.46 -32.10 27.60
N ASP A 3 -13.84 -31.84 26.36
CA ASP A 3 -12.98 -31.88 25.18
C ASP A 3 -12.16 -30.57 25.15
N ASP A 4 -10.90 -30.69 25.58
CA ASP A 4 -9.90 -29.64 25.59
C ASP A 4 -9.02 -29.80 24.33
N SER A 5 -9.55 -29.33 23.20
CA SER A 5 -8.80 -29.25 21.95
C SER A 5 -8.14 -27.87 21.83
N PRO A 6 -6.80 -27.78 21.70
CA PRO A 6 -6.10 -26.50 21.69
C PRO A 6 -6.31 -25.75 20.36
N PRO A 7 -6.22 -24.41 20.34
CA PRO A 7 -6.35 -23.62 19.12
C PRO A 7 -5.19 -23.90 18.16
N SER A 8 -5.56 -24.06 16.88
CA SER A 8 -4.70 -24.30 15.73
C SER A 8 -3.54 -23.30 15.64
N GLN A 9 -2.32 -23.80 15.86
CA GLN A 9 -1.08 -23.06 15.60
C GLN A 9 -0.99 -22.75 14.11
N LEU A 10 -0.82 -21.46 13.76
CA LEU A 10 -0.39 -21.05 12.42
C LEU A 10 0.89 -21.82 12.07
N ALA A 11 0.79 -22.72 11.10
CA ALA A 11 1.92 -23.44 10.56
C ALA A 11 2.89 -22.43 9.92
N ARG A 12 4.17 -22.50 10.29
CA ARG A 12 5.25 -21.84 9.55
C ARG A 12 5.37 -22.55 8.19
N PRO A 13 5.41 -21.84 7.06
CA PRO A 13 5.55 -22.51 5.77
C PRO A 13 6.95 -23.13 5.67
N GLU A 14 6.97 -24.44 5.44
CA GLU A 14 8.19 -25.19 5.13
C GLU A 14 8.70 -24.82 3.74
N SER A 15 10.01 -24.67 3.64
CA SER A 15 10.73 -24.20 2.47
C SER A 15 10.96 -25.31 1.44
N HIS A 16 10.27 -25.29 0.30
CA HIS A 16 10.76 -25.84 -0.98
C HIS A 16 9.98 -25.28 -2.20
N GLY A 17 10.63 -24.45 -3.01
CA GLY A 17 10.69 -24.67 -4.47
C GLY A 17 9.76 -23.92 -5.43
N GLU A 18 8.63 -23.36 -5.01
CA GLU A 18 7.89 -22.39 -5.83
C GLU A 18 8.16 -21.00 -5.29
N MET A 19 8.82 -20.12 -6.07
CA MET A 19 8.89 -18.70 -5.72
C MET A 19 7.46 -18.23 -5.47
N GLU A 20 7.13 -17.90 -4.22
CA GLU A 20 5.85 -17.30 -3.83
C GLU A 20 5.66 -16.02 -4.63
N ARG A 21 5.04 -16.13 -5.80
CA ARG A 21 4.88 -15.02 -6.71
C ARG A 21 3.76 -14.14 -6.17
N LEU A 22 4.02 -12.84 -6.06
CA LEU A 22 3.02 -11.87 -5.65
C LEU A 22 2.00 -11.66 -6.79
N GLN A 23 0.73 -11.80 -6.48
CA GLN A 23 -0.37 -11.46 -7.37
C GLN A 23 -0.88 -10.06 -7.02
N THR A 24 -1.20 -9.27 -8.05
CA THR A 24 -1.70 -7.90 -7.90
C THR A 24 -3.01 -7.77 -8.64
N LEU A 25 -4.05 -7.36 -7.91
CA LEU A 25 -5.38 -7.10 -8.42
C LEU A 25 -5.69 -5.62 -8.26
N CYS A 26 -5.92 -4.91 -9.37
CA CYS A 26 -6.23 -3.47 -9.37
C CYS A 26 -7.71 -3.27 -9.72
N PHE A 27 -8.37 -2.34 -9.04
CA PHE A 27 -9.80 -2.08 -9.20
C PHE A 27 -10.17 -0.66 -8.75
N SER A 28 -11.37 -0.19 -9.14
CA SER A 28 -11.95 1.07 -8.66
C SER A 28 -12.70 0.87 -7.34
N SER A 29 -12.97 1.96 -6.62
CA SER A 29 -13.66 1.92 -5.32
C SER A 29 -15.05 1.29 -5.32
N ASP A 30 -15.70 1.19 -6.47
CA ASP A 30 -17.06 0.64 -6.60
C ASP A 30 -17.06 -0.91 -6.51
N SER A 31 -15.88 -1.52 -6.57
CA SER A 31 -15.73 -2.97 -6.40
C SER A 31 -15.99 -3.39 -4.96
N SER A 32 -16.63 -4.55 -4.77
CA SER A 32 -16.77 -5.18 -3.45
C SER A 32 -15.42 -5.51 -2.80
N LEU A 33 -14.36 -5.60 -3.60
CA LEU A 33 -12.98 -5.79 -3.12
C LEU A 33 -12.47 -4.61 -2.29
N PHE A 34 -13.07 -3.42 -2.40
CA PHE A 34 -12.67 -2.27 -1.60
C PHE A 34 -12.83 -2.52 -0.10
N GLU A 35 -13.81 -3.33 0.32
CA GLU A 35 -13.97 -3.68 1.74
C GLU A 35 -12.76 -4.44 2.29
N ILE A 36 -12.10 -5.25 1.47
CA ILE A 36 -10.88 -5.97 1.86
C ILE A 36 -9.72 -4.97 2.07
N CYS A 37 -9.60 -3.95 1.20
CA CYS A 37 -8.63 -2.87 1.41
C CYS A 37 -8.88 -2.14 2.73
N ARG A 38 -10.16 -1.86 3.05
CA ARG A 38 -10.54 -1.19 4.29
C ARG A 38 -10.13 -2.03 5.50
N GLN A 39 -10.38 -3.33 5.50
CA GLN A 39 -9.99 -4.23 6.59
C GLN A 39 -8.47 -4.23 6.83
N ILE A 40 -7.66 -4.38 5.78
CA ILE A 40 -6.19 -4.35 5.90
C ILE A 40 -5.71 -2.99 6.42
N ARG A 41 -6.30 -1.89 5.94
CA ARG A 41 -5.96 -0.53 6.38
C ARG A 41 -6.34 -0.31 7.83
N ILE A 42 -7.52 -0.75 8.27
CA ILE A 42 -7.94 -0.66 9.69
C ILE A 42 -6.95 -1.41 10.57
N GLN A 43 -6.62 -2.66 10.23
CA GLN A 43 -5.68 -3.45 11.01
C GLN A 43 -4.29 -2.79 11.13
N VAL A 44 -3.78 -2.20 10.04
CA VAL A 44 -2.42 -1.61 10.00
C VAL A 44 -2.37 -0.18 10.53
N PHE A 45 -3.33 0.66 10.17
CA PHE A 45 -3.32 2.10 10.47
C PHE A 45 -4.08 2.43 11.76
N VAL A 46 -5.23 1.80 11.98
CA VAL A 46 -6.07 2.08 13.17
C VAL A 46 -5.64 1.21 14.34
N GLU A 47 -5.70 -0.12 14.20
CA GLU A 47 -5.47 -1.04 15.32
C GLU A 47 -3.99 -1.09 15.74
N GLU A 48 -3.07 -1.13 14.77
CA GLU A 48 -1.64 -1.24 15.05
C GLU A 48 -0.97 0.13 15.29
N GLN A 49 -1.26 1.13 14.45
CA GLN A 49 -0.58 2.44 14.50
C GLN A 49 -1.36 3.50 15.30
N GLY A 50 -2.60 3.22 15.69
CA GLY A 50 -3.39 4.10 16.56
C GLY A 50 -4.00 5.32 15.87
N PHE A 51 -4.15 5.32 14.53
CA PHE A 51 -4.87 6.38 13.84
C PHE A 51 -6.39 6.28 14.08
N ASP A 52 -7.08 7.42 14.04
CA ASP A 52 -8.54 7.42 14.15
C ASP A 52 -9.16 6.83 12.88
N ILE A 53 -10.12 5.93 13.06
CA ILE A 53 -10.92 5.35 11.98
C ILE A 53 -11.61 6.42 11.12
N GLY A 54 -11.98 7.56 11.70
CA GLY A 54 -12.61 8.69 11.03
C GLY A 54 -11.68 9.45 10.08
N ASP A 55 -10.37 9.38 10.29
CA ASP A 55 -9.36 10.05 9.46
C ASP A 55 -8.75 9.13 8.39
N GLU A 56 -8.94 7.81 8.52
CA GLU A 56 -8.32 6.84 7.62
C GLU A 56 -8.86 6.94 6.19
N PHE A 57 -10.18 7.14 6.05
CA PHE A 57 -10.89 7.15 4.77
C PHE A 57 -11.27 8.56 4.35
N ASP A 58 -10.98 8.91 3.09
CA ASP A 58 -11.20 10.25 2.55
C ASP A 58 -11.97 10.21 1.21
N GLU A 59 -12.32 11.38 0.68
CA GLU A 59 -13.04 11.48 -0.60
C GLU A 59 -12.22 10.96 -1.80
N LEU A 60 -10.87 10.95 -1.69
CA LEU A 60 -10.00 10.47 -2.75
C LEU A 60 -10.12 8.95 -2.91
N ASP A 61 -10.54 8.22 -1.87
CA ASP A 61 -10.79 6.78 -1.99
C ASP A 61 -11.77 6.46 -3.12
N ARG A 62 -12.76 7.33 -3.39
CA ARG A 62 -13.78 7.13 -4.45
C ARG A 62 -13.26 7.37 -5.87
N THR A 63 -12.16 8.11 -6.01
CA THR A 63 -11.60 8.49 -7.32
C THR A 63 -10.25 7.85 -7.60
N SER A 64 -9.78 7.01 -6.68
CA SER A 64 -8.48 6.34 -6.75
C SER A 64 -8.61 4.93 -7.30
N VAL A 65 -7.51 4.43 -7.87
CA VAL A 65 -7.29 3.00 -8.07
C VAL A 65 -6.86 2.40 -6.74
N HIS A 66 -7.38 1.22 -6.42
CA HIS A 66 -6.91 0.42 -5.30
C HIS A 66 -6.25 -0.84 -5.83
N ALA A 67 -5.26 -1.33 -5.10
CA ALA A 67 -4.66 -2.63 -5.38
C ALA A 67 -4.69 -3.51 -4.14
N LEU A 68 -4.98 -4.80 -4.35
CA LEU A 68 -4.80 -5.86 -3.38
C LEU A 68 -3.68 -6.78 -3.82
N PHE A 69 -2.95 -7.30 -2.84
CA PHE A 69 -1.83 -8.20 -3.05
C PHE A 69 -2.04 -9.51 -2.31
N SER A 70 -1.83 -10.63 -2.99
CA SER A 70 -1.90 -11.98 -2.42
C SER A 70 -0.70 -12.80 -2.89
N LEU A 71 -0.38 -13.88 -2.17
CA LEU A 71 0.63 -14.84 -2.62
C LEU A 71 -0.03 -15.82 -3.59
N SER A 72 0.66 -16.25 -4.65
CA SER A 72 0.11 -17.21 -5.62
C SER A 72 -0.36 -18.53 -4.99
N VAL A 73 0.25 -18.94 -3.89
CA VAL A 73 -0.14 -20.14 -3.13
C VAL A 73 -1.46 -19.95 -2.36
N ARG A 74 -1.86 -18.70 -2.11
CA ARG A 74 -3.06 -18.30 -1.35
C ARG A 74 -3.70 -17.07 -2.02
N PRO A 75 -4.24 -17.21 -3.25
CA PRO A 75 -4.66 -16.08 -4.08
C PRO A 75 -5.85 -15.29 -3.48
N ASN A 76 -6.64 -15.94 -2.63
CA ASN A 76 -7.80 -15.34 -1.94
C ASN A 76 -7.44 -14.74 -0.57
N GLU A 77 -6.19 -14.88 -0.11
CA GLU A 77 -5.72 -14.25 1.11
C GLU A 77 -4.94 -12.99 0.76
N HIS A 78 -5.58 -11.85 0.94
CA HIS A 78 -4.97 -10.56 0.68
C HIS A 78 -4.13 -10.12 1.87
N ILE A 79 -2.85 -9.88 1.61
CA ILE A 79 -1.83 -9.61 2.63
C ILE A 79 -1.45 -8.13 2.70
N GLY A 80 -1.78 -7.37 1.66
CA GLY A 80 -1.47 -5.96 1.58
C GLY A 80 -2.34 -5.22 0.58
N THR A 81 -2.28 -3.89 0.66
CA THR A 81 -3.00 -2.97 -0.22
C THR A 81 -2.20 -1.69 -0.46
N LEU A 82 -2.55 -0.99 -1.54
CA LEU A 82 -2.17 0.40 -1.74
C LEU A 82 -3.27 1.16 -2.51
N ARG A 83 -3.20 2.49 -2.44
CA ARG A 83 -4.05 3.42 -3.19
C ARG A 83 -3.20 4.21 -4.19
N TYR A 84 -3.72 4.41 -5.39
CA TYR A 84 -3.13 5.26 -6.41
C TYR A 84 -4.12 6.32 -6.90
N ASP A 85 -3.72 7.58 -6.76
CA ASP A 85 -4.43 8.73 -7.31
C ASP A 85 -3.89 9.04 -8.71
N PRO A 86 -4.66 8.75 -9.79
CA PRO A 86 -4.21 8.96 -11.16
C PRO A 86 -4.07 10.45 -11.51
N LYS A 87 -4.81 11.36 -10.85
CA LYS A 87 -4.72 12.81 -11.13
C LYS A 87 -3.41 13.39 -10.63
N LYS A 88 -2.88 12.85 -9.53
CA LYS A 88 -1.63 13.31 -8.90
C LYS A 88 -0.43 12.40 -9.17
N ALA A 89 -0.65 11.27 -9.84
CA ALA A 89 0.29 10.15 -9.95
C ALA A 89 0.86 9.75 -8.59
N LYS A 90 0.00 9.73 -7.55
CA LYS A 90 0.42 9.56 -6.16
C LYS A 90 0.05 8.19 -5.63
N ILE A 91 1.04 7.47 -5.11
CA ILE A 91 0.83 6.24 -4.34
C ILE A 91 0.74 6.60 -2.84
N GLY A 92 -0.23 6.01 -2.16
CA GLY A 92 -0.46 6.18 -0.72
C GLY A 92 -1.16 4.97 -0.12
N ARG A 93 -1.48 5.06 1.18
CA ARG A 93 -2.16 4.00 1.96
C ARG A 93 -1.54 2.61 1.75
N ILE A 94 -0.21 2.57 1.66
CA ILE A 94 0.55 1.34 1.48
C ILE A 94 0.51 0.60 2.82
N ALA A 95 -0.23 -0.50 2.88
CA ALA A 95 -0.40 -1.31 4.07
C ALA A 95 -0.03 -2.77 3.77
N LEU A 96 0.77 -3.37 4.63
CA LEU A 96 1.16 -4.77 4.59
C LEU A 96 0.97 -5.36 5.99
N LEU A 97 0.26 -6.48 6.07
CA LEU A 97 0.01 -7.16 7.33
C LEU A 97 1.34 -7.53 8.03
N PRO A 98 1.44 -7.39 9.37
CA PRO A 98 2.69 -7.56 10.11
C PRO A 98 3.43 -8.88 9.84
N ALA A 99 2.67 -9.98 9.69
CA ALA A 99 3.21 -11.32 9.45
C ALA A 99 4.04 -11.43 8.15
N TYR A 100 3.83 -10.50 7.21
CA TYR A 100 4.47 -10.51 5.88
C TYR A 100 5.55 -9.42 5.74
N ARG A 101 5.89 -8.70 6.81
CA ARG A 101 6.94 -7.67 6.78
C ARG A 101 8.33 -8.29 6.90
N ARG A 102 9.36 -7.54 6.49
CA ARG A 102 10.79 -7.94 6.51
C ARG A 102 11.15 -9.17 5.65
N SER A 103 10.23 -9.65 4.81
CA SER A 103 10.42 -10.74 3.84
C SER A 103 10.71 -10.25 2.41
N GLY A 104 10.74 -8.94 2.19
CA GLY A 104 10.86 -8.34 0.85
C GLY A 104 9.54 -8.12 0.11
N ILE A 105 8.42 -8.65 0.62
CA ILE A 105 7.09 -8.53 0.00
C ILE A 105 6.69 -7.07 -0.26
N GLY A 106 6.95 -6.16 0.68
CA GLY A 106 6.63 -4.73 0.48
C GLY A 106 7.32 -4.12 -0.74
N LYS A 107 8.55 -4.55 -1.04
CA LYS A 107 9.25 -4.12 -2.26
C LYS A 107 8.58 -4.70 -3.51
N GLU A 108 8.22 -5.99 -3.47
CA GLU A 108 7.52 -6.64 -4.58
C GLU A 108 6.12 -6.04 -4.83
N MET A 109 5.41 -5.58 -3.80
CA MET A 109 4.13 -4.85 -3.96
C MET A 109 4.33 -3.61 -4.83
N MET A 110 5.31 -2.77 -4.49
CA MET A 110 5.61 -1.55 -5.24
C MET A 110 6.01 -1.86 -6.69
N ILE A 111 6.94 -2.79 -6.90
CA ILE A 111 7.42 -3.15 -8.23
C ILE A 111 6.30 -3.78 -9.07
N SER A 112 5.49 -4.66 -8.48
CA SER A 112 4.39 -5.31 -9.18
C SER A 112 3.31 -4.30 -9.59
N PHE A 113 3.02 -3.32 -8.73
CA PHE A 113 2.11 -2.22 -9.05
C PHE A 113 2.65 -1.30 -10.15
N GLU A 114 3.94 -0.94 -10.09
CA GLU A 114 4.61 -0.13 -11.11
C GLU A 114 4.56 -0.81 -12.49
N ARG A 115 4.76 -2.14 -12.55
CA ARG A 115 4.58 -2.92 -13.78
C ARG A 115 3.14 -2.86 -14.28
N ARG A 116 2.14 -3.01 -13.40
CA ARG A 116 0.72 -2.91 -13.78
C ARG A 116 0.39 -1.55 -14.42
N LEU A 117 0.97 -0.47 -13.91
CA LEU A 117 0.85 0.87 -14.49
C LEU A 117 1.49 0.94 -15.88
N ILE A 118 2.74 0.49 -16.03
CA ILE A 118 3.46 0.50 -17.30
C ILE A 118 2.73 -0.31 -18.38
N ASP A 119 2.26 -1.51 -18.02
CA ASP A 119 1.62 -2.44 -18.96
C ASP A 119 0.21 -1.99 -19.36
N ASN A 120 -0.28 -0.83 -18.88
CA ASN A 120 -1.67 -0.37 -19.00
C ASN A 120 -2.69 -1.45 -18.60
N SER A 121 -2.28 -2.41 -17.77
CA SER A 121 -3.12 -3.54 -17.34
C SER A 121 -4.03 -3.19 -16.16
N MET A 122 -4.21 -1.89 -15.92
CA MET A 122 -5.22 -1.34 -15.02
C MET A 122 -6.57 -1.26 -15.73
N SER A 123 -7.09 -2.42 -16.12
CA SER A 123 -8.46 -2.51 -16.64
C SER A 123 -9.42 -2.23 -15.49
N MET A 124 -10.05 -1.06 -15.49
CA MET A 124 -11.20 -0.81 -14.62
C MET A 124 -12.41 -1.56 -15.19
N ASP A 125 -13.18 -2.21 -14.34
CA ASP A 125 -14.38 -3.00 -14.68
C ASP A 125 -15.49 -2.20 -15.43
N GLN A 126 -15.30 -0.90 -15.69
CA GLN A 126 -16.25 -0.04 -16.37
C GLN A 126 -15.73 0.60 -17.68
N GLY A 127 -14.82 -0.04 -18.42
CA GLY A 127 -14.47 0.38 -19.79
C GLY A 127 -13.76 1.74 -19.91
N SER A 128 -13.59 2.47 -18.81
CA SER A 128 -12.62 3.54 -18.67
C SER A 128 -11.27 2.88 -18.42
N SER A 129 -10.59 2.50 -19.50
CA SER A 129 -9.14 2.35 -19.42
C SER A 129 -8.61 3.66 -18.83
N LEU A 130 -7.81 3.59 -17.76
CA LEU A 130 -6.92 4.70 -17.47
C LEU A 130 -5.98 4.78 -18.66
N SER A 131 -6.40 5.53 -19.69
CA SER A 131 -5.52 5.95 -20.76
C SER A 131 -4.49 6.83 -20.08
N LEU A 132 -3.39 6.20 -19.66
CA LEU A 132 -2.18 6.96 -19.43
C LEU A 132 -1.98 7.82 -20.67
N PRO A 133 -1.55 9.09 -20.52
CA PRO A 133 -1.12 9.86 -21.68
C PRO A 133 -0.16 8.97 -22.48
N ASP A 134 -0.31 8.97 -23.81
CA ASP A 134 0.42 8.15 -24.80
C ASP A 134 1.66 7.45 -24.24
N SER A 135 1.85 6.15 -24.48
CA SER A 135 2.93 5.26 -23.97
C SER A 135 4.36 5.85 -24.08
N SER A 136 4.52 6.95 -24.81
CA SER A 136 5.69 7.82 -24.92
C SER A 136 5.86 8.88 -23.80
N THR A 137 4.91 9.04 -22.88
CA THR A 137 4.95 10.03 -21.78
C THR A 137 5.41 9.36 -20.48
N PRO A 138 6.60 9.69 -19.94
CA PRO A 138 7.07 9.09 -18.70
C PRO A 138 6.13 9.45 -17.54
N VAL A 139 5.69 8.43 -16.79
CA VAL A 139 4.86 8.61 -15.60
C VAL A 139 5.77 8.87 -14.40
N GLN A 140 5.71 10.08 -13.85
CA GLN A 140 6.38 10.39 -12.59
C GLN A 140 5.50 10.00 -11.41
N LEU A 141 5.80 8.87 -10.78
CA LEU A 141 5.17 8.47 -9.53
C LEU A 141 5.66 9.32 -8.37
N ARG A 142 4.76 9.56 -7.42
CA ARG A 142 5.00 10.34 -6.21
C ARG A 142 4.50 9.59 -4.98
N LEU A 143 5.22 9.69 -3.88
CA LEU A 143 4.73 9.23 -2.58
C LEU A 143 5.29 10.09 -1.45
N HIS A 144 4.59 10.10 -0.34
CA HIS A 144 5.07 10.71 0.90
C HIS A 144 5.68 9.60 1.75
N SER A 145 6.97 9.70 2.03
CA SER A 145 7.70 8.70 2.81
C SER A 145 8.09 9.26 4.16
N GLN A 146 7.76 8.58 5.26
CA GLN A 146 8.34 8.93 6.56
C GLN A 146 9.87 8.78 6.50
N LEU A 147 10.63 9.64 7.20
CA LEU A 147 12.10 9.63 7.11
C LEU A 147 12.71 8.24 7.38
N ARG A 148 12.14 7.50 8.33
CA ARG A 148 12.58 6.13 8.71
C ARG A 148 12.48 5.10 7.58
N VAL A 149 11.64 5.31 6.57
CA VAL A 149 11.43 4.40 5.43
C VAL A 149 11.94 4.96 4.10
N ILE A 150 12.61 6.12 4.07
CA ILE A 150 13.24 6.65 2.83
C ILE A 150 14.17 5.61 2.22
N GLY A 151 15.04 5.00 3.03
CA GLY A 151 15.99 3.99 2.55
C GLY A 151 15.34 2.76 1.92
N PHE A 152 14.08 2.46 2.26
CA PHE A 152 13.31 1.42 1.58
C PHE A 152 12.93 1.86 0.16
N TYR A 153 12.37 3.06 -0.01
CA TYR A 153 11.96 3.56 -1.33
C TYR A 153 13.14 3.90 -2.24
N SER A 154 14.26 4.38 -1.68
CA SER A 154 15.49 4.61 -2.45
C SER A 154 16.04 3.33 -3.07
N LYS A 155 15.93 2.18 -2.38
CA LYS A 155 16.31 0.86 -2.94
C LYS A 155 15.38 0.39 -4.08
N ILE A 156 14.23 1.01 -4.24
CA ILE A 156 13.24 0.74 -5.30
C ILE A 156 13.37 1.77 -6.43
N GLY A 157 14.27 2.74 -6.30
CA GLY A 157 14.56 3.76 -7.32
C GLY A 157 13.75 5.05 -7.16
N TYR A 158 13.21 5.32 -5.97
CA TYR A 158 12.64 6.64 -5.67
C TYR A 158 13.71 7.60 -5.15
N GLU A 159 13.60 8.85 -5.56
CA GLU A 159 14.51 9.93 -5.17
C GLU A 159 13.78 10.99 -4.33
N PRO A 160 14.42 11.51 -3.26
CA PRO A 160 13.83 12.58 -2.46
C PRO A 160 13.81 13.90 -3.24
N VAL A 161 12.69 14.62 -3.17
CA VAL A 161 12.52 15.94 -3.81
C VAL A 161 12.02 16.96 -2.79
N GLY A 162 12.70 18.10 -2.71
CA GLY A 162 12.30 19.23 -1.87
C GLY A 162 12.54 19.00 -0.37
N PRO A 163 12.08 19.93 0.48
CA PRO A 163 12.27 19.86 1.93
C PRO A 163 11.39 18.79 2.58
N THR A 164 11.79 18.36 3.78
CA THR A 164 10.97 17.52 4.63
C THR A 164 9.77 18.31 5.18
N PHE A 165 8.63 17.65 5.37
CA PHE A 165 7.40 18.27 5.88
C PHE A 165 6.71 17.35 6.88
N ILE A 166 5.82 17.91 7.69
CA ILE A 166 4.94 17.12 8.58
C ILE A 166 3.69 16.77 7.77
N ASP A 167 3.39 15.48 7.63
CA ASP A 167 2.19 15.07 6.89
C ASP A 167 0.95 15.37 7.72
N GLN A 168 0.22 16.41 7.33
CA GLN A 168 -0.94 16.88 8.09
C GLN A 168 -2.15 15.95 8.00
N THR A 169 -2.12 14.93 7.11
CA THR A 169 -3.13 13.86 7.12
C THR A 169 -3.05 12.98 8.37
N LEU A 170 -1.98 13.13 9.16
CA LEU A 170 -1.79 12.49 10.45
C LEU A 170 -2.14 13.41 11.64
N THR A 171 -2.41 14.70 11.40
CA THR A 171 -2.50 15.73 12.46
C THR A 171 -3.91 16.25 12.76
N ASN A 172 -4.98 15.56 12.34
CA ASN A 172 -6.32 15.83 12.92
C ASN A 172 -6.42 15.39 14.39
N GLN A 173 -5.33 14.88 14.97
CA GLN A 173 -5.22 14.50 16.37
C GLN A 173 -5.41 15.70 17.31
N LYS A 174 -6.55 15.70 18.00
CA LYS A 174 -6.67 16.33 19.30
C LYS A 174 -5.74 15.61 20.28
N LYS A 175 -4.60 16.25 20.55
CA LYS A 175 -4.01 16.46 21.88
C LYS A 175 -4.59 15.57 23.00
N ILE A 176 -4.06 14.37 23.18
CA ILE A 176 -4.10 13.68 24.48
C ILE A 176 -2.66 13.54 24.94
N GLN A 177 -2.31 14.40 25.89
CA GLN A 177 -1.03 14.37 26.58
C GLN A 177 -0.90 13.03 27.29
N HIS A 178 0.04 12.20 26.87
CA HIS A 178 1.10 11.68 27.73
C HIS A 178 2.07 10.82 26.90
N THR A 179 3.36 11.12 27.08
CA THR A 179 4.57 10.38 26.65
C THR A 179 5.05 10.52 25.19
N CYS A 180 6.19 11.24 25.09
CA CYS A 180 7.30 11.10 24.13
C CYS A 180 7.15 11.72 22.72
N GLU A 181 7.64 12.95 22.55
CA GLU A 181 8.35 13.55 21.37
C GLU A 181 8.00 13.21 19.89
N GLU A 182 6.96 12.42 19.57
CA GLU A 182 6.72 11.85 18.22
C GLU A 182 5.37 12.25 17.58
N ASP A 183 4.83 13.43 17.90
CA ASP A 183 3.64 13.96 17.22
C ASP A 183 4.00 14.54 15.84
N GLY A 184 3.90 13.70 14.81
CA GLY A 184 4.01 14.07 13.40
C GLY A 184 5.37 13.75 12.78
N ALA A 185 5.72 12.47 12.67
CA ALA A 185 6.97 12.04 12.06
C ALA A 185 7.24 12.78 10.73
N PRO A 186 8.43 13.37 10.53
CA PRO A 186 8.73 14.09 9.29
C PRO A 186 8.66 13.15 8.09
N HIS A 187 8.15 13.69 6.99
CA HIS A 187 8.01 13.05 5.70
C HIS A 187 8.88 13.74 4.66
N GLN A 188 9.22 12.99 3.63
CA GLN A 188 9.93 13.43 2.44
C GLN A 188 9.08 13.06 1.22
N LEU A 189 8.90 14.01 0.30
CA LEU A 189 8.34 13.69 -1.01
C LEU A 189 9.39 12.87 -1.77
N MET A 190 8.97 11.70 -2.25
CA MET A 190 9.79 10.79 -3.02
C MET A 190 9.17 10.65 -4.42
N VAL A 191 9.98 10.72 -5.47
CA VAL A 191 9.52 10.59 -6.86
C VAL A 191 10.27 9.50 -7.60
N LYS A 192 9.62 8.88 -8.59
CA LYS A 192 10.25 7.91 -9.50
C LYS A 192 9.69 8.09 -10.90
N GLN A 193 10.57 8.16 -11.89
CA GLN A 193 10.15 8.10 -13.30
C GLN A 193 9.96 6.64 -13.70
N LEU A 194 8.77 6.30 -14.20
CA LEU A 194 8.53 5.05 -14.89
C LEU A 194 8.94 5.22 -16.36
N VAL A 195 9.85 4.37 -16.81
CA VAL A 195 10.29 4.31 -18.21
C VAL A 195 9.92 2.94 -18.77
N ASN A 196 9.29 2.90 -19.94
CA ASN A 196 9.21 1.66 -20.72
C ASN A 196 10.63 1.32 -21.14
N SER A 197 11.18 0.23 -20.59
CA SER A 197 12.48 -0.31 -20.98
C SER A 197 12.31 -1.41 -22.01
#